data_AF-A0A858BVB4-F1
#
_entry.id   AF-A0A858BVB4-F1
#
_cell.length_a   1.000
_cell.length_b   1.000
_cell.length_c   1.000
_cell.angle_alpha   90.00
_cell.angle_beta   90.00
_cell.angle_gamma   90.00
#
_symmetry.space_group_name_H-M   'P 1'
#
loop_
_entity.id
_entity.type
_entity.pdbx_description
1 polymer ?
#
loop_
_entity_poly.entity_id
_entity_poly.type
_entity_poly.pdbx_seq_one_letter_code
_entity_poly.pdbx_strand_id
1 'polypeptide(L)'
;MSLYEQWQDLINNQTDDSFAEFWEKYSSTETKIYTDILENHQHTPVGTFQELKEKYEADPVIFMGFLDGINTSLKNPLPIEEYDETAAIQLDIDFETLFFNMLGAEADYLYSIPAWDQVLPLEKREEIVREFKKSKTVVKEKEPGRNDPCSCGSGKKYKKCCGAAK
;
A
#
# COMPACT_ATOMS: atom_id res chain seq x y z
N MET A 1 -11.41 11.75 -21.94
CA MET A 1 -10.41 11.22 -21.00
C MET A 1 -11.16 10.31 -20.05
N SER A 2 -10.70 9.09 -19.85
CA SER A 2 -11.27 8.19 -18.83
C SER A 2 -11.09 8.79 -17.44
N LEU A 3 -11.82 8.29 -16.45
CA LEU A 3 -11.64 8.72 -15.06
C LEU A 3 -10.24 8.41 -14.54
N TYR A 4 -9.67 7.29 -14.99
CA TYR A 4 -8.29 6.91 -14.67
C TYR A 4 -7.26 7.86 -15.29
N GLU A 5 -7.43 8.25 -16.56
CA GLU A 5 -6.56 9.26 -17.18
C GLU A 5 -6.65 10.61 -16.47
N GLN A 6 -7.85 11.02 -16.03
CA GLN A 6 -8.04 12.26 -15.26
C GLN A 6 -7.36 12.18 -13.90
N TRP A 7 -7.40 11.03 -13.24
CA TRP A 7 -6.69 10.79 -11.99
C TRP A 7 -5.18 10.89 -12.17
N GLN A 8 -4.64 10.21 -13.18
CA GLN A 8 -3.22 10.25 -13.52
C GLN A 8 -2.76 11.68 -13.87
N ASP A 9 -3.54 12.42 -14.64
CA ASP A 9 -3.23 13.81 -14.96
C ASP A 9 -3.26 14.69 -13.69
N LEU A 10 -4.27 14.49 -12.84
CA LEU A 10 -4.44 15.25 -11.62
C LEU A 10 -3.28 15.04 -10.65
N ILE A 11 -2.82 13.80 -10.43
CA ILE A 11 -1.70 13.51 -9.51
C ILE A 11 -0.35 13.96 -10.09
N ASN A 12 -0.13 13.78 -11.39
CA ASN A 12 1.15 14.11 -12.03
C ASN A 12 1.34 15.63 -12.24
N ASN A 13 0.26 16.41 -12.32
CA ASN A 13 0.31 17.87 -12.47
C ASN A 13 0.21 18.65 -11.14
N GLN A 14 0.22 17.98 -9.98
CA GLN A 14 0.25 18.69 -8.71
C GLN A 14 1.55 19.48 -8.54
N THR A 15 1.44 20.71 -8.06
CA THR A 15 2.56 21.55 -7.63
C THR A 15 2.61 21.61 -6.11
N ASP A 16 3.75 22.04 -5.54
CA ASP A 16 3.88 22.23 -4.09
C ASP A 16 2.77 23.15 -3.51
N ASP A 17 2.30 24.13 -4.29
CA ASP A 17 1.25 25.06 -3.89
C ASP A 17 -0.17 24.43 -3.91
N SER A 18 -0.47 23.55 -4.87
CA SER A 18 -1.79 22.91 -5.00
C SER A 18 -1.90 21.61 -4.21
N PHE A 19 -0.77 20.98 -3.90
CA PHE A 19 -0.70 19.66 -3.27
C PHE A 19 -1.37 19.66 -1.89
N ALA A 20 -1.23 20.72 -1.10
CA ALA A 20 -1.81 20.77 0.25
C ALA A 20 -3.35 20.68 0.23
N GLU A 21 -4.01 21.50 -0.60
CA GLU A 21 -5.47 21.50 -0.74
C GLU A 21 -5.98 20.19 -1.36
N PHE A 22 -5.27 19.70 -2.40
CA PHE A 22 -5.57 18.42 -3.01
C PHE A 22 -5.47 17.28 -1.99
N TRP A 23 -4.37 17.22 -1.25
CA TRP A 23 -4.11 16.19 -0.25
C TRP A 23 -5.13 16.23 0.87
N GLU A 24 -5.51 17.41 1.35
CA GLU A 24 -6.58 17.55 2.35
C GLU A 24 -7.90 16.95 1.83
N LYS A 25 -8.31 17.28 0.60
CA LYS A 25 -9.52 16.73 -0.01
C LYS A 25 -9.42 15.22 -0.23
N TYR A 26 -8.29 14.74 -0.74
CA TYR A 26 -8.04 13.32 -1.00
C TYR A 26 -8.03 12.51 0.30
N SER A 27 -7.13 12.84 1.22
CA SER A 27 -6.94 12.11 2.49
C SER A 27 -8.20 12.12 3.35
N SER A 28 -8.95 13.23 3.41
CA SER A 28 -10.21 13.28 4.16
C SER A 28 -11.29 12.39 3.54
N THR A 29 -11.38 12.32 2.21
CA THR A 29 -12.31 11.43 1.51
C THR A 29 -11.92 9.97 1.70
N GLU A 30 -10.64 9.66 1.50
CA GLU A 30 -10.09 8.32 1.64
C GLU A 30 -10.24 7.79 3.09
N THR A 31 -9.97 8.63 4.09
CA THR A 31 -10.17 8.28 5.51
C THR A 31 -11.61 7.90 5.79
N LYS A 32 -12.58 8.65 5.25
CA LYS A 32 -14.02 8.34 5.42
C LYS A 32 -14.37 7.00 4.80
N ILE A 33 -13.89 6.74 3.58
CA ILE A 33 -14.14 5.49 2.86
C ILE A 33 -13.56 4.31 3.66
N TYR A 34 -12.28 4.37 4.04
CA TYR A 34 -11.66 3.29 4.82
C TYR A 34 -12.29 3.12 6.20
N THR A 35 -12.70 4.20 6.87
CA THR A 35 -13.39 4.10 8.16
C THR A 35 -14.68 3.30 8.01
N ASP A 36 -15.53 3.63 7.03
CA ASP A 36 -16.77 2.90 6.76
C ASP A 36 -16.51 1.44 6.37
N ILE A 37 -15.48 1.18 5.55
CA ILE A 37 -15.07 -0.18 5.15
C ILE A 37 -14.60 -1.00 6.37
N LEU A 38 -13.79 -0.42 7.25
CA LEU A 38 -13.26 -1.11 8.43
C LEU A 38 -14.37 -1.35 9.47
N GLU A 39 -15.27 -0.38 9.68
CA GLU A 39 -16.43 -0.55 10.55
C GLU A 39 -17.38 -1.66 10.02
N ASN A 40 -17.54 -1.75 8.70
CA ASN A 40 -18.36 -2.74 8.03
C ASN A 40 -17.56 -3.93 7.46
N HIS A 41 -16.39 -4.26 8.02
CA HIS A 41 -15.45 -5.27 7.50
C HIS A 41 -16.05 -6.67 7.28
N GLN A 42 -17.18 -6.99 7.91
CA GLN A 42 -17.90 -8.25 7.72
C GLN A 42 -18.64 -8.33 6.38
N HIS A 43 -18.86 -7.20 5.72
CA HIS A 43 -19.56 -7.09 4.45
C HIS A 43 -18.61 -6.60 3.36
N THR A 44 -18.54 -7.35 2.27
CA THR A 44 -17.85 -6.91 1.05
C THR A 44 -18.66 -5.76 0.42
N PRO A 45 -18.08 -4.57 0.24
CA PRO A 45 -18.74 -3.51 -0.51
C PRO A 45 -18.94 -3.96 -1.96
N VAL A 46 -20.19 -4.00 -2.40
CA VAL A 46 -20.58 -4.31 -3.78
C VAL A 46 -21.51 -3.20 -4.25
N GLY A 47 -21.27 -2.68 -5.44
CA GLY A 47 -22.09 -1.65 -6.07
C GLY A 47 -21.49 -1.20 -7.39
N THR A 48 -22.14 -0.28 -8.07
CA THR A 48 -21.58 0.39 -9.24
C THR A 48 -20.64 1.53 -8.82
N PHE A 49 -19.76 1.97 -9.74
CA PHE A 49 -18.91 3.13 -9.53
C PHE A 49 -19.71 4.35 -9.06
N GLN A 50 -20.83 4.65 -9.73
CA GLN A 50 -21.70 5.75 -9.36
C GLN A 50 -22.30 5.61 -7.95
N GLU A 51 -22.82 4.42 -7.60
CA GLU A 51 -23.43 4.19 -6.29
C GLU A 51 -22.42 4.35 -5.15
N LEU A 52 -21.20 3.81 -5.31
CA LEU A 52 -20.16 3.92 -4.29
C LEU A 52 -19.66 5.36 -4.18
N LYS A 53 -19.43 6.02 -5.30
CA LYS A 53 -19.07 7.45 -5.33
C LYS A 53 -20.13 8.30 -4.61
N GLU A 54 -21.41 8.11 -4.91
CA GLU A 54 -22.51 8.85 -4.27
C GLU A 54 -22.62 8.52 -2.78
N LYS A 55 -22.46 7.24 -2.39
CA LYS A 55 -22.47 6.82 -0.99
C LYS A 55 -21.45 7.57 -0.14
N TYR A 56 -20.26 7.82 -0.68
CA TYR A 56 -19.16 8.49 0.03
C TYR A 56 -19.06 10.00 -0.26
N GLU A 57 -20.01 10.55 -1.04
CA GLU A 57 -19.98 11.94 -1.52
C GLU A 57 -18.61 12.31 -2.14
N ALA A 58 -17.98 11.35 -2.80
CA ALA A 58 -16.63 11.48 -3.32
C ALA A 58 -16.65 12.12 -4.71
N ASP A 59 -15.61 12.91 -4.99
CA ASP A 59 -15.35 13.37 -6.35
C ASP A 59 -14.98 12.17 -7.25
N PRO A 60 -15.50 12.06 -8.49
CA PRO A 60 -15.23 10.91 -9.35
C PRO A 60 -13.73 10.63 -9.54
N VAL A 61 -12.92 11.68 -9.68
CA VAL A 61 -11.47 11.56 -9.92
C VAL A 61 -10.75 11.13 -8.64
N ILE A 62 -11.17 11.67 -7.49
CA ILE A 62 -10.64 11.27 -6.17
C ILE A 62 -11.03 9.82 -5.83
N PHE A 63 -12.27 9.44 -6.13
CA PHE A 63 -12.74 8.07 -5.93
C PHE A 63 -11.97 7.08 -6.80
N MET A 64 -11.62 7.47 -8.04
CA MET A 64 -10.75 6.67 -8.89
C MET A 64 -9.35 6.49 -8.27
N GLY A 65 -8.79 7.54 -7.65
CA GLY A 65 -7.53 7.43 -6.92
C GLY A 65 -7.59 6.47 -5.73
N PHE A 66 -8.69 6.49 -4.98
CA PHE A 66 -8.94 5.49 -3.94
C PHE A 66 -9.00 4.07 -4.53
N LEU A 67 -9.71 3.88 -5.64
CA LEU A 67 -9.78 2.58 -6.32
C LEU A 67 -8.41 2.10 -6.79
N ASP A 68 -7.59 2.99 -7.33
CA ASP A 68 -6.20 2.72 -7.75
C ASP A 68 -5.33 2.27 -6.56
N GLY A 69 -5.39 3.01 -5.45
CA GLY A 69 -4.67 2.66 -4.22
C GLY A 69 -5.11 1.31 -3.64
N ILE A 70 -6.43 1.11 -3.48
CA ILE A 70 -6.97 -0.12 -2.87
C ILE A 70 -6.80 -1.33 -3.77
N ASN A 71 -6.69 -1.17 -5.10
CA ASN A 71 -6.57 -2.27 -6.06
C ASN A 71 -5.44 -3.23 -5.73
N THR A 72 -4.32 -2.69 -5.24
CA THR A 72 -3.14 -3.45 -4.80
C THR A 72 -3.37 -4.34 -3.58
N SER A 73 -4.47 -4.09 -2.86
CA SER A 73 -4.86 -4.76 -1.61
C SER A 73 -6.11 -5.62 -1.79
N LEU A 74 -6.68 -5.66 -3.00
CA LEU A 74 -7.80 -6.54 -3.33
C LEU A 74 -7.29 -7.94 -3.65
N LYS A 75 -8.02 -8.97 -3.21
CA LYS A 75 -7.74 -10.36 -3.60
C LYS A 75 -7.92 -10.59 -5.09
N ASN A 76 -8.86 -9.85 -5.68
CA ASN A 76 -9.15 -9.86 -7.11
C ASN A 76 -8.99 -8.43 -7.63
N PRO A 77 -7.86 -8.12 -8.31
CA PRO A 77 -7.66 -6.81 -8.90
C PRO A 77 -8.75 -6.47 -9.91
N LEU A 78 -9.20 -5.22 -9.88
CA LEU A 78 -10.21 -4.66 -10.76
C LEU A 78 -9.54 -3.95 -11.95
N PRO A 79 -10.06 -4.11 -13.18
CA PRO A 79 -9.56 -3.37 -14.35
C PRO A 79 -10.08 -1.93 -14.37
N ILE A 80 -9.67 -1.13 -13.38
CA ILE A 80 -10.11 0.26 -13.17
C ILE A 80 -9.82 1.19 -14.35
N GLU A 81 -8.86 0.84 -15.21
CA GLU A 81 -8.51 1.59 -16.42
C GLU A 81 -9.63 1.58 -17.46
N GLU A 82 -10.42 0.50 -17.48
CA GLU A 82 -11.52 0.28 -18.41
C GLU A 82 -12.89 0.65 -17.83
N TYR A 83 -12.94 1.06 -16.56
CA TYR A 83 -14.20 1.31 -15.86
C TYR A 83 -14.86 2.63 -16.26
N ASP A 84 -16.17 2.55 -16.43
CA ASP A 84 -17.08 3.69 -16.57
C ASP A 84 -17.93 3.88 -15.30
N GLU A 85 -18.83 4.88 -15.31
CA GLU A 85 -19.67 5.20 -14.15
C GLU A 85 -20.65 4.07 -13.76
N THR A 86 -20.91 3.13 -14.67
CA THR A 86 -21.82 2.00 -14.46
C THR A 86 -21.11 0.69 -14.14
N ALA A 87 -19.77 0.71 -14.12
CA ALA A 87 -18.97 -0.48 -13.84
C ALA A 87 -19.28 -1.05 -12.47
N ALA A 88 -19.53 -2.36 -12.42
CA ALA A 88 -19.74 -3.08 -11.17
C ALA A 88 -18.41 -3.28 -10.44
N ILE A 89 -18.38 -2.87 -9.18
CA ILE A 89 -17.22 -2.89 -8.30
C ILE A 89 -17.53 -3.83 -7.14
N GLN A 90 -16.59 -4.72 -6.87
CA GLN A 90 -16.59 -5.58 -5.71
C GLN A 90 -15.25 -5.44 -5.00
N LEU A 91 -15.27 -4.89 -3.78
CA LEU A 91 -14.06 -4.64 -2.99
C LEU A 91 -13.81 -5.83 -2.05
N ASP A 92 -13.32 -6.95 -2.58
CA ASP A 92 -12.84 -8.07 -1.75
C ASP A 92 -11.43 -7.76 -1.22
N ILE A 93 -11.40 -7.06 -0.10
CA ILE A 93 -10.19 -6.50 0.52
C ILE A 93 -9.50 -7.56 1.36
N ASP A 94 -8.19 -7.70 1.16
CA ASP A 94 -7.32 -8.39 2.10
C ASP A 94 -6.79 -7.37 3.12
N PHE A 95 -7.33 -7.40 4.34
CA PHE A 95 -6.99 -6.44 5.39
C PHE A 95 -5.52 -6.52 5.83
N GLU A 96 -4.88 -7.69 5.79
CA GLU A 96 -3.47 -7.84 6.15
C GLU A 96 -2.58 -7.18 5.09
N THR A 97 -2.88 -7.44 3.82
CA THR A 97 -2.19 -6.83 2.68
C THR A 97 -2.45 -5.32 2.63
N LEU A 98 -3.68 -4.89 2.89
CA LEU A 98 -4.06 -3.48 2.98
C LEU A 98 -3.23 -2.76 4.03
N PHE A 99 -3.16 -3.31 5.25
CA PHE A 99 -2.37 -2.71 6.32
C PHE A 99 -0.88 -2.64 5.97
N PHE A 100 -0.33 -3.69 5.35
CA PHE A 100 1.06 -3.70 4.87
C PHE A 100 1.32 -2.63 3.81
N ASN A 101 0.40 -2.47 2.86
CA ASN A 101 0.51 -1.47 1.79
C ASN A 101 0.40 -0.04 2.34
N MET A 102 -0.47 0.20 3.33
CA MET A 102 -0.56 1.49 4.04
C MET A 102 0.76 1.86 4.74
N LEU A 103 1.47 0.89 5.35
CA LEU A 103 2.81 1.12 5.90
C LEU A 103 3.82 1.51 4.81
N GLY A 104 3.72 0.87 3.63
CA GLY A 104 4.55 1.14 2.47
C GLY A 104 4.31 2.52 1.84
N ALA A 105 3.06 2.98 1.86
CA ALA A 105 2.63 4.28 1.37
C ALA A 105 2.81 5.42 2.39
N GLU A 106 3.33 5.11 3.59
CA GLU A 106 3.48 6.07 4.70
C GLU A 106 2.15 6.76 5.07
N ALA A 107 1.02 6.06 4.90
CA ALA A 107 -0.33 6.56 5.13
C ALA A 107 -0.74 6.45 6.62
N ASP A 108 -0.08 7.24 7.46
CA ASP A 108 -0.26 7.24 8.91
C ASP A 108 -1.69 7.47 9.38
N TYR A 109 -2.41 8.34 8.69
CA TYR A 109 -3.83 8.62 8.92
C TYR A 109 -4.75 7.41 8.69
N LEU A 110 -4.35 6.43 7.86
CA LEU A 110 -5.18 5.25 7.56
C LEU A 110 -4.90 4.08 8.50
N TYR A 111 -3.63 3.75 8.74
CA TYR A 111 -3.31 2.61 9.64
C TYR A 111 -3.50 2.94 11.13
N SER A 112 -3.73 4.21 11.47
CA SER A 112 -4.03 4.68 12.82
C SER A 112 -5.54 4.75 13.14
N ILE A 113 -6.41 4.38 12.19
CA ILE A 113 -7.86 4.41 12.39
C ILE A 113 -8.26 3.43 13.53
N PRO A 114 -9.03 3.87 14.56
CA PRO A 114 -9.44 3.00 15.66
C PRO A 114 -10.25 1.77 15.25
N ALA A 115 -10.97 1.83 14.12
CA ALA A 115 -11.72 0.72 13.56
C ALA A 115 -10.85 -0.53 13.29
N TRP A 116 -9.54 -0.36 13.09
CA TRP A 116 -8.60 -1.48 12.95
C TRP A 116 -8.63 -2.43 14.15
N ASP A 117 -8.94 -1.96 15.36
CA ASP A 117 -9.00 -2.81 16.55
C ASP A 117 -10.05 -3.93 16.44
N GLN A 118 -11.09 -3.71 15.62
CA GLN A 118 -12.14 -4.70 15.35
C GLN A 118 -11.78 -5.64 14.19
N VAL A 119 -10.94 -5.18 13.25
CA VAL A 119 -10.59 -5.90 12.01
C VAL A 119 -9.34 -6.75 12.20
N LEU A 120 -8.26 -6.14 12.70
CA LEU A 120 -6.98 -6.78 12.94
C LEU A 120 -6.58 -6.59 14.41
N PRO A 121 -6.48 -7.67 15.20
CA PRO A 121 -6.04 -7.56 16.58
C PRO A 121 -4.64 -6.95 16.64
N LEU A 122 -4.34 -6.29 17.77
CA LEU A 122 -3.06 -5.60 17.96
C LEU A 122 -1.86 -6.50 17.65
N GLU A 123 -1.89 -7.75 18.10
CA GLU A 123 -0.83 -8.73 17.85
C GLU A 123 -0.54 -8.92 16.35
N LYS A 124 -1.61 -8.98 15.53
CA LYS A 124 -1.47 -9.13 14.08
C LYS A 124 -0.91 -7.88 13.42
N ARG A 125 -1.34 -6.69 13.85
CA ARG A 125 -0.76 -5.42 13.35
C ARG A 125 0.72 -5.32 13.70
N GLU A 126 1.12 -5.68 14.92
CA GLU A 126 2.53 -5.70 15.32
C GLU A 126 3.36 -6.70 14.52
N GLU A 127 2.80 -7.87 14.20
CA GLU A 127 3.41 -8.87 13.31
C GLU A 127 3.65 -8.28 11.91
N ILE A 128 2.65 -7.66 11.30
CA ILE A 128 2.75 -7.03 9.97
C ILE A 128 3.79 -5.90 10.00
N VAL A 129 3.79 -5.04 11.02
CA VAL A 129 4.79 -3.98 11.17
C VAL A 129 6.21 -4.55 11.27
N ARG A 130 6.39 -5.67 11.99
CA ARG A 130 7.68 -6.35 12.10
C ARG A 130 8.14 -6.91 10.75
N GLU A 131 7.27 -7.59 10.04
CA GLU A 131 7.59 -8.14 8.72
C GLU A 131 7.84 -7.03 7.68
N PHE A 132 7.10 -5.92 7.74
CA PHE A 132 7.37 -4.73 6.93
C PHE A 132 8.75 -4.13 7.22
N LYS A 133 9.13 -3.96 8.49
CA LYS A 133 10.47 -3.47 8.86
C LYS A 133 11.57 -4.40 8.39
N LYS A 134 11.34 -5.71 8.51
CA LYS A 134 12.26 -6.76 8.04
C LYS A 134 12.41 -6.74 6.52
N SER A 135 11.33 -6.53 5.76
CA SER A 135 11.40 -6.42 4.30
C SER A 135 12.21 -5.20 3.84
N LYS A 136 12.19 -4.10 4.60
CA LYS A 136 13.04 -2.91 4.37
C LYS A 136 14.49 -3.08 4.83
N THR A 137 14.78 -4.03 5.70
CA THR A 137 16.12 -4.23 6.25
C THR A 137 16.97 -5.05 5.28
N VAL A 138 17.97 -4.40 4.67
CA VAL A 138 18.98 -5.10 3.87
C VAL A 138 19.87 -5.92 4.80
N VAL A 139 19.69 -7.24 4.80
CA VAL A 139 20.58 -8.15 5.52
C VAL A 139 21.90 -8.23 4.76
N LYS A 140 22.91 -7.50 5.22
CA LYS A 140 24.27 -7.69 4.72
C LYS A 140 24.76 -9.05 5.17
N GLU A 141 25.05 -9.93 4.22
CA GLU A 141 25.68 -11.21 4.53
C GLU A 141 26.98 -10.96 5.30
N LYS A 142 27.22 -11.79 6.33
CA LYS A 142 28.45 -11.74 7.09
C LYS A 142 29.60 -12.04 6.14
N GLU A 143 30.43 -11.03 5.85
CA GLU A 143 31.65 -11.27 5.09
C GLU A 143 32.53 -12.24 5.87
N PRO A 144 33.23 -13.18 5.19
CA PRO A 144 34.14 -14.09 5.86
C PRO A 144 35.17 -13.28 6.66
N GLY A 145 35.41 -13.65 7.92
CA GLY A 145 36.44 -13.02 8.72
C GLY A 145 37.80 -13.16 8.04
N ARG A 146 38.71 -12.20 8.21
CA ARG A 146 40.06 -12.22 7.57
C ARG A 146 40.77 -13.58 7.64
N ASN A 147 40.61 -14.30 8.74
CA ASN A 147 41.29 -15.57 8.98
C ASN A 147 40.45 -16.81 8.65
N ASP A 148 39.16 -16.65 8.31
CA ASP A 148 38.27 -17.76 8.02
C ASP A 148 38.63 -18.43 6.68
N PRO A 149 38.29 -19.71 6.47
CA PRO A 149 38.43 -20.36 5.18
C PRO A 149 37.73 -19.56 4.07
N CYS A 150 38.42 -19.35 2.96
CA CYS A 150 37.88 -18.61 1.84
C CYS A 150 36.79 -19.44 1.14
N SER A 151 35.63 -18.82 0.90
CA SER A 151 34.45 -19.46 0.29
C SER A 151 34.63 -19.88 -1.19
N CYS A 152 35.73 -19.49 -1.85
CA CYS A 152 36.03 -19.85 -3.24
C CYS A 152 36.61 -21.26 -3.42
N GLY A 153 36.70 -22.07 -2.35
CA GLY A 153 37.22 -23.44 -2.42
C GLY A 153 38.74 -23.55 -2.48
N SER A 154 39.48 -22.45 -2.34
CA SER A 154 40.96 -22.46 -2.42
C SER A 154 41.67 -23.09 -1.22
N GLY A 155 40.95 -23.36 -0.13
CA GLY A 155 41.52 -23.85 1.15
C GLY A 155 42.36 -22.80 1.90
N LYS A 156 42.51 -21.58 1.38
CA LYS A 156 43.29 -20.49 2.00
C LYS A 156 42.42 -19.65 2.94
N LYS A 157 43.06 -18.92 3.88
CA LYS A 157 42.36 -17.89 4.69
C LYS A 157 41.86 -16.75 3.79
N TYR A 158 40.69 -16.17 4.06
CA TYR A 158 40.05 -15.14 3.24
C TYR A 158 40.99 -13.96 2.91
N LYS A 159 41.74 -13.45 3.89
CA LYS A 159 42.74 -12.37 3.72
C LYS A 159 43.91 -12.69 2.78
N LYS A 160 44.11 -13.98 2.45
CA LYS A 160 45.17 -14.47 1.57
C LYS A 160 44.61 -14.96 0.23
N CYS A 161 43.32 -14.74 -0.04
CA CYS A 161 42.65 -15.16 -1.25
C CYS A 161 41.67 -14.06 -1.73
N CYS A 162 40.35 -14.29 -1.73
CA CYS A 162 39.38 -13.33 -2.25
C CYS A 162 39.38 -11.98 -1.50
N GLY A 163 39.81 -11.96 -0.23
CA GLY A 163 40.00 -10.74 0.55
C GLY A 163 41.43 -10.18 0.54
N ALA A 164 42.27 -10.56 -0.44
CA ALA A 164 43.63 -10.02 -0.56
C ALA A 164 43.71 -8.68 -1.29
N ALA A 165 42.68 -8.36 -2.10
CA ALA A 165 42.57 -7.12 -2.88
C ALA A 165 41.37 -6.24 -2.46
N LYS A 166 40.59 -6.67 -1.46
CA LYS A 166 39.64 -5.83 -0.71
C LYS A 166 40.38 -5.19 0.46
#